data_AF-A0A6J4RX93-F1
#
_entry.id   AF-A0A6J4RX93-F1
#
_cell.length_a   1.000
_cell.length_b   1.000
_cell.length_c   1.000
_cell.angle_alpha   90.00
_cell.angle_beta   90.00
_cell.angle_gamma   90.00
#
_symmetry.space_group_name_H-M   'P 1'
#
loop_
_entity.id
_entity.type
_entity.pdbx_description
1 polymer ?
#
loop_
_entity_poly.entity_id
_entity_poly.type
_entity_poly.pdbx_seq_one_letter_code
_entity_poly.pdbx_strand_id
1 'polypeptide(L)'
;MNPSRTTITQVEPLAGHWLRLTFGDGAVHEVDLADLLQAGGVFGPIRDDRAVFEAVTLDREFGTIVWPGDVDLDPDVLRGDQAAASGAALRRRVVQAA
;
A
#
# COMPACT_ATOMS: atom_id res chain seq x y z
N MET A 1 -7.93 -21.63 -0.15
CA MET A 1 -8.59 -20.77 -1.16
C MET A 1 -7.49 -19.98 -1.85
N ASN A 2 -7.55 -19.77 -3.16
CA ASN A 2 -6.59 -18.90 -3.82
C ASN A 2 -6.90 -17.44 -3.45
N PRO A 3 -5.88 -16.59 -3.21
CA PRO A 3 -6.10 -15.18 -2.93
C PRO A 3 -6.80 -14.51 -4.12
N SER A 4 -7.62 -13.50 -3.83
CA SER A 4 -8.27 -12.73 -4.88
C SER A 4 -7.25 -11.88 -5.65
N ARG A 5 -7.65 -11.35 -6.80
CA ARG A 5 -6.80 -10.50 -7.63
C ARG A 5 -6.18 -9.32 -6.86
N THR A 6 -6.91 -8.67 -5.95
CA THR A 6 -6.43 -7.48 -5.25
C THR A 6 -5.82 -7.79 -3.89
N THR A 7 -5.96 -9.03 -3.38
CA THR A 7 -5.32 -9.46 -2.13
C THR A 7 -3.81 -9.23 -2.20
N ILE A 8 -3.26 -8.49 -1.25
CA ILE A 8 -1.82 -8.26 -1.14
C ILE A 8 -1.19 -9.46 -0.42
N THR A 9 -0.19 -10.07 -1.05
CA THR A 9 0.47 -11.29 -0.56
C THR A 9 1.90 -11.04 -0.10
N GLN A 10 2.53 -9.96 -0.55
CA GLN A 10 3.84 -9.49 -0.08
C GLN A 10 3.89 -7.96 -0.07
N VAL A 11 4.62 -7.41 0.88
CA VAL A 11 4.93 -5.98 0.99
C VAL A 11 6.42 -5.82 1.29
N GLU A 12 7.06 -4.87 0.62
CA GLU A 12 8.43 -4.46 0.86
C GLU A 12 8.50 -2.92 0.86
N PRO A 13 8.86 -2.28 1.99
CA PRO A 13 9.10 -0.83 1.99
C PRO A 13 10.40 -0.50 1.26
N LEU A 14 10.35 0.52 0.41
CA LEU A 14 11.46 1.00 -0.40
C LEU A 14 11.93 2.39 0.06
N ALA A 15 12.89 2.97 -0.65
CA ALA A 15 13.34 4.35 -0.40
C ALA A 15 12.20 5.38 -0.61
N GLY A 16 12.19 6.44 0.20
CA GLY A 16 11.06 7.38 0.24
C GLY A 16 9.78 6.68 0.70
N HIS A 17 8.61 7.17 0.32
CA HIS A 17 7.34 6.56 0.71
C HIS A 17 6.84 5.52 -0.31
N TRP A 18 7.76 4.80 -0.93
CA TRP A 18 7.45 3.76 -1.90
C TRP A 18 7.28 2.41 -1.23
N LEU A 19 6.28 1.64 -1.67
CA LEU A 19 6.11 0.22 -1.33
C LEU A 19 6.13 -0.62 -2.60
N ARG A 20 6.77 -1.79 -2.56
CA ARG A 20 6.56 -2.86 -3.54
C ARG A 20 5.53 -3.83 -2.99
N LEU A 21 4.49 -4.08 -3.77
CA LEU A 21 3.35 -4.92 -3.42
C LEU A 21 3.21 -6.06 -4.43
N THR A 22 3.11 -7.29 -3.94
CA THR A 22 2.72 -8.45 -4.75
C THR A 22 1.25 -8.75 -4.51
N PHE A 23 0.47 -8.87 -5.58
CA PHE A 23 -0.96 -9.15 -5.53
C PHE A 23 -1.26 -10.64 -5.74
N GLY A 24 -2.48 -11.07 -5.41
CA GLY A 24 -2.87 -12.47 -5.40
C GLY A 24 -2.92 -13.14 -6.78
N ASP A 25 -2.98 -12.35 -7.85
CA ASP A 25 -2.82 -12.82 -9.23
C ASP A 25 -1.36 -12.82 -9.72
N GLY A 26 -0.40 -12.44 -8.88
CA GLY A 26 1.02 -12.40 -9.22
C GLY A 26 1.51 -11.07 -9.81
N ALA A 27 0.64 -10.07 -10.00
CA ALA A 27 1.08 -8.73 -10.36
C ALA A 27 1.97 -8.12 -9.26
N VAL A 28 2.97 -7.34 -9.65
CA VAL A 28 3.87 -6.62 -8.73
C VAL A 28 3.92 -5.16 -9.10
N HIS A 29 3.48 -4.29 -8.20
CA HIS A 29 3.51 -2.84 -8.39
C HIS A 29 4.38 -2.17 -7.32
N GLU A 30 5.15 -1.16 -7.72
CA GLU A 30 5.71 -0.17 -6.80
C GLU A 30 4.78 1.03 -6.73
N VAL A 31 4.37 1.43 -5.54
CA VAL A 31 3.38 2.48 -5.29
C VAL A 31 3.99 3.58 -4.43
N ASP A 32 3.92 4.82 -4.89
CA ASP A 32 4.35 6.01 -4.13
C ASP A 32 3.20 6.52 -3.26
N LEU A 33 3.40 6.50 -1.95
CA LEU A 33 2.41 6.98 -0.98
C LEU A 33 2.67 8.42 -0.55
N ALA A 34 3.72 9.08 -1.04
CA ALA A 34 4.10 10.41 -0.56
C ALA A 34 2.93 11.41 -0.61
N ASP A 35 2.27 11.55 -1.76
CA ASP A 35 1.16 12.49 -1.94
C ASP A 35 -0.05 12.16 -1.05
N LEU A 36 -0.33 10.89 -0.80
CA LEU A 36 -1.41 10.45 0.09
C LEU A 36 -1.10 10.81 1.55
N LEU A 37 0.13 10.54 1.99
CA LEU A 37 0.55 10.76 3.38
C LEU A 37 0.59 12.26 3.74
N GLN A 38 0.65 13.16 2.75
CA GLN A 38 0.57 14.60 2.98
C GLN A 38 -0.77 15.07 3.57
N ALA A 39 -1.84 14.27 3.45
CA ALA A 39 -3.09 14.56 4.14
C ALA A 39 -2.93 14.66 5.67
N GLY A 40 -1.86 14.06 6.23
CA GLY A 40 -1.54 14.13 7.65
C GLY A 40 -2.59 13.43 8.51
N GLY A 41 -2.86 13.98 9.70
CA GLY A 41 -3.77 13.36 10.67
C GLY A 41 -3.28 11.97 11.05
N VAL A 42 -4.11 10.94 10.80
CA VAL A 42 -3.76 9.53 11.04
C VAL A 42 -2.51 9.08 10.26
N PHE A 43 -2.21 9.71 9.13
CA PHE A 43 -1.01 9.43 8.33
C PHE A 43 0.25 10.14 8.82
N GLY A 44 0.13 11.10 9.74
CA GLY A 44 1.26 11.92 10.22
C GLY A 44 2.45 11.07 10.70
N PRO A 45 2.25 10.09 11.61
CA PRO A 45 3.32 9.22 12.06
C PRO A 45 4.00 8.42 10.93
N ILE A 46 3.20 7.89 10.00
CA ILE A 46 3.68 7.12 8.84
C ILE A 46 4.49 8.01 7.88
N ARG A 47 4.11 9.28 7.74
CA ARG A 47 4.81 10.26 6.92
C ARG A 47 6.16 10.65 7.53
N ASP A 48 6.15 10.99 8.82
CA ASP A 48 7.22 11.73 9.48
C ASP A 48 8.28 10.83 10.13
N ASP A 49 7.92 9.58 10.46
CA ASP A 49 8.83 8.61 11.06
C ASP A 49 9.11 7.45 10.10
N ARG A 50 10.39 7.33 9.72
CA ARG A 50 10.86 6.26 8.83
C ARG A 50 10.64 4.87 9.42
N ALA A 51 10.87 4.69 10.71
CA ALA A 51 10.69 3.41 11.37
C ALA A 51 9.21 3.00 11.40
N VAL A 52 8.31 3.97 11.55
CA VAL A 52 6.87 3.72 11.45
C VAL A 52 6.51 3.33 10.02
N PHE A 53 6.96 4.06 9.00
CA PHE A 53 6.71 3.70 7.60
C PHE A 53 7.18 2.27 7.26
N GLU A 54 8.39 1.91 7.69
CA GLU A 54 9.00 0.60 7.44
C GLU A 54 8.37 -0.53 8.28
N ALA A 55 7.57 -0.20 9.30
CA ALA A 55 6.80 -1.17 10.09
C ALA A 55 5.50 -1.62 9.40
N VAL A 56 5.33 -1.32 8.10
CA VAL A 56 4.21 -1.85 7.30
C VAL A 56 4.22 -3.38 7.32
N THR A 57 3.05 -3.97 7.55
CA THR A 57 2.86 -5.42 7.55
C THR A 57 1.62 -5.82 6.77
N LEU A 58 1.47 -7.11 6.48
CA LEU A 58 0.26 -7.64 5.86
C LEU A 58 -0.78 -7.96 6.92
N ASP A 59 -1.98 -7.43 6.72
CA ASP A 59 -3.18 -8.02 7.30
C ASP A 59 -3.62 -9.19 6.42
N ARG A 60 -3.37 -10.41 6.89
CA ARG A 60 -3.70 -11.64 6.15
C ARG A 60 -5.18 -12.00 6.22
N GLU A 61 -5.92 -11.45 7.17
CA GLU A 61 -7.35 -11.69 7.31
C GLU A 61 -8.12 -10.88 6.28
N PHE A 62 -7.78 -9.59 6.14
CA PHE A 62 -8.41 -8.69 5.17
C PHE A 62 -7.69 -8.60 3.82
N GLY A 63 -6.47 -9.16 3.71
CA GLY A 63 -5.72 -9.20 2.46
C GLY A 63 -5.15 -7.85 2.04
N THR A 64 -4.78 -7.01 3.01
CA THR A 64 -4.25 -5.66 2.80
C THR A 64 -2.97 -5.41 3.59
N ILE A 65 -2.46 -4.18 3.55
CA ILE A 65 -1.34 -3.70 4.37
C ILE A 65 -1.84 -2.85 5.53
N VAL A 66 -1.14 -2.94 6.66
CA VAL A 66 -1.42 -2.18 7.88
C VAL A 66 -0.14 -1.63 8.50
N TRP A 67 -0.28 -0.47 9.15
CA TRP A 67 0.75 0.12 10.02
C TRP A 67 0.34 0.03 11.49
N PRO A 68 1.29 0.20 12.44
CA PRO A 68 0.96 0.37 13.86
C PRO A 68 -0.12 1.44 14.07
N GLY A 69 -1.11 1.15 14.91
CA GLY A 69 -2.27 2.01 15.11
C GLY A 69 -3.44 1.73 14.16
N ASP A 70 -3.49 0.52 13.58
CA ASP A 70 -4.60 -0.01 12.78
C ASP A 70 -4.94 0.83 11.54
N VAL A 71 -3.92 1.48 10.96
CA VAL A 71 -4.08 2.23 9.71
C VAL A 71 -3.88 1.28 8.54
N ASP A 72 -4.96 1.03 7.80
CA ASP A 72 -4.95 0.26 6.56
C ASP A 72 -5.15 1.15 5.32
N LEU A 73 -4.89 0.58 4.15
CA LEU A 73 -5.18 1.20 2.86
C LEU A 73 -5.96 0.22 1.99
N ASP A 74 -6.90 0.72 1.18
CA ASP A 74 -7.70 -0.11 0.30
C ASP A 74 -6.82 -0.79 -0.78
N PRO A 75 -6.79 -2.13 -0.88
CA PRO A 75 -5.97 -2.84 -1.84
C PRO A 75 -6.36 -2.57 -3.31
N ASP A 76 -7.63 -2.30 -3.60
CA ASP A 76 -8.09 -1.93 -4.94
C ASP A 76 -7.56 -0.53 -5.33
N VAL A 77 -7.50 0.39 -4.38
CA VAL A 77 -6.87 1.70 -4.56
C VAL A 77 -5.36 1.52 -4.75
N LEU A 78 -4.67 0.74 -3.92
CA LEU A 78 -3.23 0.50 -4.06
C LEU A 78 -2.89 -0.11 -5.43
N ARG A 79 -3.69 -1.09 -5.88
CA ARG A 79 -3.53 -1.72 -7.19
C ARG A 79 -3.78 -0.75 -8.35
N GLY A 80 -4.69 0.21 -8.17
CA GLY A 80 -5.13 1.15 -9.20
C GLY A 80 -6.42 0.73 -9.91
N ASP A 81 -7.13 -0.26 -9.37
CA ASP A 81 -8.43 -0.71 -9.86
C ASP A 81 -9.55 0.26 -9.43
N GLN A 82 -9.33 1.03 -8.36
CA GLN A 82 -10.22 2.10 -7.87
C GLN A 82 -9.46 3.41 -7.60
N ALA A 83 -10.19 4.53 -7.62
CA ALA A 83 -9.65 5.82 -7.21
C ALA A 83 -9.73 5.98 -5.69
N ALA A 84 -8.75 6.69 -5.09
CA ALA A 84 -8.78 7.00 -3.68
C ALA A 84 -9.97 7.92 -3.35
N ALA A 85 -10.68 7.67 -2.25
CA ALA A 85 -11.78 8.52 -1.80
C ALA A 85 -11.34 9.97 -1.50
N SER A 86 -10.08 10.16 -1.12
CA SER A 86 -9.48 11.48 -0.90
C SER A 86 -9.21 12.27 -2.18
N GLY A 87 -9.35 11.64 -3.36
CA GLY A 87 -8.92 12.23 -4.64
C GLY A 87 -7.41 12.20 -4.87
N ALA A 88 -6.62 11.66 -3.93
CA ALA A 88 -5.18 11.51 -4.09
C ALA A 88 -4.86 10.55 -5.25
N ALA A 89 -4.01 11.00 -6.17
CA ALA A 89 -3.47 10.14 -7.21
C ALA A 89 -2.20 9.45 -6.71
N LEU A 90 -2.21 8.12 -6.63
CA LEU A 90 -1.00 7.36 -6.32
C LEU A 90 -0.18 7.15 -7.59
N ARG A 91 1.11 7.52 -7.55
CA ARG A 91 2.03 7.14 -8.63
C ARG A 91 2.33 5.66 -8.50
N ARG A 92 2.37 4.95 -9.62
CA ARG A 92 2.63 3.51 -9.66
C ARG A 92 3.60 3.16 -10.77
N ARG A 93 4.43 2.14 -10.53
CA ARG A 93 5.26 1.48 -11.54
C ARG A 93 4.90 0.00 -11.54
N VAL A 94 4.48 -0.51 -12.69
CA VAL A 94 4.23 -1.95 -12.85
C VAL A 94 5.58 -2.63 -13.03
N VAL A 95 6.00 -3.39 -12.03
CA VAL A 95 7.25 -4.19 -12.07
C VAL A 95 6.98 -5.51 -12.78
N GLN A 96 5.81 -6.10 -12.52
CA GLN A 96 5.34 -7.33 -13.17
C GLN A 96 3.82 -7.24 -13.37
N ALA A 97 3.35 -7.66 -14.55
CA ALA A 97 1.92 -7.83 -14.83
C ALA A 97 1.42 -9.20 -14.33
N ALA A 98 0.10 -9.30 -14.12
CA ALA A 98 -0.57 -10.56 -13.79
C ALA A 98 -0.47 -11.62 -14.88
#